data_AF-A0A8T6SDT7-F1
#
_entry.id   AF-A0A8T6SDT7-F1
#
_cell.length_a   1.000
_cell.length_b   1.000
_cell.length_c   1.000
_cell.angle_alpha   90.00
_cell.angle_beta   90.00
_cell.angle_gamma   90.00
#
_symmetry.space_group_name_H-M   'P 1'
#
loop_
_entity.id
_entity.type
_entity.pdbx_description
1 polymer ?
#
loop_
_entity_poly.entity_id
_entity_poly.type
_entity_poly.pdbx_seq_one_letter_code
_entity_poly.pdbx_strand_id
1 'polypeptide(L)'
;MKQISDMRELIYKYALKNAWKHGEAKVQPVISKVLGANPDLRSRVEEVVETTKEMLQDVNALSVDEIEAELRDIAPEFLKEEPKEEEFPDLPNVKEHVRMRMAPFPSGPLHIGNARMALLNDMFVKKYDGELLLVIDDTIGSEEKQPIKEAYEWIKQDLEWLGVDYHTTYFKSDRMQLYYSWAEKLIKKGSVYVCQCSSDKLGRYREEGKTCTHRDRSIEKNLKEWEKMLAGDYHEGEAVLRAKTDME
;
A
#
# COMPACT_ATOMS: atom_id res chain seq x y z
N MET A 1 -24.48 -34.89 35.69
CA MET A 1 -24.96 -33.49 35.79
C MET A 1 -23.92 -32.47 35.34
N LYS A 2 -22.69 -32.46 35.88
CA LYS A 2 -21.64 -31.47 35.53
C LYS A 2 -21.24 -31.46 34.03
N GLN A 3 -21.05 -32.63 33.40
CA GLN A 3 -20.73 -32.73 31.96
C GLN A 3 -21.88 -32.35 31.01
N ILE A 4 -23.14 -32.49 31.43
CA ILE A 4 -24.32 -32.12 30.61
C ILE A 4 -24.50 -30.59 30.63
N SER A 5 -24.22 -29.95 31.78
CA SER A 5 -24.19 -28.49 31.91
C SER A 5 -23.12 -27.87 31.00
N ASP A 6 -21.94 -28.48 30.96
CA ASP A 6 -20.79 -28.05 30.14
C ASP A 6 -21.07 -28.14 28.63
N MET A 7 -21.74 -29.23 28.19
CA MET A 7 -22.15 -29.38 26.78
C MET A 7 -23.16 -28.33 26.33
N ARG A 8 -24.21 -28.07 27.13
CA ARG A 8 -25.24 -27.07 26.79
C ARG A 8 -24.65 -25.65 26.76
N GLU A 9 -23.79 -25.33 27.71
CA GLU A 9 -23.09 -24.03 27.74
C GLU A 9 -22.22 -23.84 26.49
N LEU A 10 -21.48 -24.87 26.09
CA LEU A 10 -20.65 -24.83 24.89
C LEU A 10 -21.47 -24.68 23.60
N ILE A 11 -22.59 -25.40 23.50
CA ILE A 11 -23.55 -25.25 22.38
C ILE A 11 -24.10 -23.84 22.34
N TYR A 12 -24.53 -23.29 23.48
CA TYR A 12 -25.08 -21.94 23.58
C TYR A 12 -24.09 -20.88 23.10
N LYS A 13 -22.84 -20.92 23.60
CA LYS A 13 -21.77 -19.98 23.21
C LYS A 13 -21.51 -20.00 21.70
N TYR A 14 -21.41 -21.19 21.10
CA TYR A 14 -21.17 -21.30 19.65
C TYR A 14 -22.41 -20.99 18.81
N ALA A 15 -23.61 -21.23 19.31
CA ALA A 15 -24.85 -20.82 18.66
C ALA A 15 -24.96 -19.29 18.60
N LEU A 16 -24.78 -18.61 19.73
CA LEU A 16 -24.74 -17.14 19.80
C LEU A 16 -23.67 -16.56 18.86
N LYS A 17 -22.44 -17.11 18.88
CA LYS A 17 -21.37 -16.69 17.96
C LYS A 17 -21.78 -16.83 16.49
N ASN A 18 -22.45 -17.94 16.14
CA ASN A 18 -22.86 -18.20 14.76
C ASN A 18 -23.98 -17.25 14.32
N ALA A 19 -24.97 -17.02 15.19
CA ALA A 19 -26.06 -16.07 14.95
C ALA A 19 -25.55 -14.63 14.84
N TRP A 20 -24.68 -14.18 15.74
CA TRP A 20 -24.06 -12.85 15.69
C TRP A 20 -23.32 -12.61 14.36
N LYS A 21 -22.57 -13.61 13.89
CA LYS A 21 -21.76 -13.48 12.68
C LYS A 21 -22.56 -13.59 11.37
N HIS A 22 -23.67 -14.32 11.37
CA HIS A 22 -24.37 -14.71 10.14
C HIS A 22 -25.87 -14.38 10.11
N GLY A 23 -26.39 -13.70 11.15
CA GLY A 23 -27.80 -13.37 11.32
C GLY A 23 -28.66 -14.49 11.90
N GLU A 24 -28.25 -15.76 11.76
CA GLU A 24 -28.92 -16.93 12.33
C GLU A 24 -27.91 -18.03 12.69
N ALA A 25 -28.18 -18.77 13.76
CA ALA A 25 -27.45 -19.96 14.16
C ALA A 25 -27.89 -21.18 13.35
N LYS A 26 -26.92 -21.85 12.72
CA LYS A 26 -27.12 -23.05 11.88
C LYS A 26 -26.55 -24.29 12.55
N VAL A 27 -27.31 -25.39 12.47
CA VAL A 27 -27.02 -26.65 13.18
C VAL A 27 -25.62 -27.19 12.85
N GLN A 28 -25.28 -27.35 11.57
CA GLN A 28 -24.01 -27.98 11.16
C GLN A 28 -22.76 -27.17 11.56
N PRO A 29 -22.69 -25.84 11.32
CA PRO A 29 -21.58 -25.01 11.81
C PRO A 29 -21.39 -25.06 13.33
N VAL A 30 -22.49 -25.02 14.10
CA VAL A 30 -22.43 -25.04 15.57
C VAL A 30 -21.89 -26.38 16.07
N ILE A 31 -22.42 -27.51 15.58
CA ILE A 31 -21.93 -28.86 15.94
C ILE A 31 -20.44 -28.99 15.64
N SER A 32 -20.01 -28.55 14.44
CA SER A 32 -18.60 -28.63 14.03
C SER A 32 -17.67 -27.88 14.99
N LYS A 33 -18.08 -26.71 15.49
CA LYS A 33 -17.30 -25.93 16.46
C LYS A 33 -17.32 -26.55 17.85
N VAL A 34 -18.47 -27.04 18.32
CA VAL A 34 -18.62 -27.71 19.62
C VAL A 34 -17.73 -28.96 19.70
N LEU A 35 -17.78 -29.83 18.68
CA LEU A 35 -16.94 -31.05 18.62
C LEU A 35 -15.45 -30.76 18.38
N GLY A 36 -15.13 -29.58 17.83
CA GLY A 36 -13.76 -29.10 17.69
C GLY A 36 -13.20 -28.58 19.02
N ALA A 37 -14.02 -27.89 19.81
CA ALA A 37 -13.64 -27.32 21.10
C ALA A 37 -13.58 -28.36 22.22
N ASN A 38 -14.43 -29.39 22.17
CA ASN A 38 -14.42 -30.50 23.12
C ASN A 38 -14.49 -31.86 22.39
N PRO A 39 -13.32 -32.50 22.12
CA PRO A 39 -13.25 -33.78 21.43
C PRO A 39 -13.96 -34.95 22.13
N ASP A 40 -14.14 -34.90 23.46
CA ASP A 40 -14.77 -35.99 24.23
C ASP A 40 -16.24 -36.18 23.86
N LEU A 41 -16.89 -35.10 23.40
CA LEU A 41 -18.28 -35.12 22.92
C LEU A 41 -18.47 -35.91 21.63
N ARG A 42 -17.39 -36.33 20.94
CA ARG A 42 -17.47 -37.21 19.76
C ARG A 42 -18.03 -38.61 20.08
N SER A 43 -18.00 -39.00 21.35
CA SER A 43 -18.64 -40.24 21.81
C SER A 43 -20.16 -40.12 21.94
N ARG A 44 -20.72 -38.90 21.91
CA ARG A 44 -22.13 -38.57 22.18
C ARG A 44 -22.72 -37.66 21.10
N VAL A 45 -22.33 -37.88 19.84
CA VAL A 45 -22.70 -37.01 18.71
C VAL A 45 -24.21 -36.88 18.54
N GLU A 46 -24.96 -37.97 18.69
CA GLU A 46 -26.43 -37.93 18.57
C GLU A 46 -27.06 -36.97 19.58
N GLU A 47 -26.61 -37.02 20.83
CA GLU A 47 -27.09 -36.13 21.90
C GLU A 47 -26.69 -34.67 21.66
N VAL A 48 -25.47 -34.43 21.15
CA VAL A 48 -25.01 -33.09 20.74
C VAL A 48 -25.90 -32.55 19.62
N VAL A 49 -26.24 -33.38 18.62
CA VAL A 49 -27.10 -33.00 17.48
C VAL A 49 -28.50 -32.62 17.96
N GLU A 50 -29.12 -33.45 18.81
CA GLU A 50 -30.46 -33.19 19.35
C GLU A 50 -30.48 -31.92 20.18
N THR A 51 -29.56 -31.80 21.15
CA THR A 51 -29.44 -30.62 22.01
C THR A 51 -29.17 -29.35 21.19
N THR A 52 -28.35 -29.43 20.15
CA THR A 52 -28.10 -28.27 19.26
C THR A 52 -29.38 -27.85 18.54
N LYS A 53 -30.15 -28.79 17.99
CA LYS A 53 -31.39 -28.45 17.27
C LYS A 53 -32.41 -27.77 18.17
N GLU A 54 -32.53 -28.22 19.42
CA GLU A 54 -33.40 -27.60 20.41
C GLU A 54 -32.96 -26.16 20.72
N MET A 55 -31.69 -25.98 21.11
CA MET A 55 -31.19 -24.68 21.59
C MET A 55 -31.12 -23.61 20.49
N LEU A 56 -30.99 -24.00 19.23
CA LEU A 56 -30.97 -23.07 18.11
C LEU A 56 -32.32 -22.37 17.90
N GLN A 57 -33.43 -22.96 18.31
CA GLN A 57 -34.74 -22.31 18.23
C GLN A 57 -34.79 -21.07 19.13
N ASP A 58 -34.31 -21.22 20.37
CA ASP A 58 -34.27 -20.14 21.35
C ASP A 58 -33.28 -19.05 20.93
N VAL A 59 -32.08 -19.43 20.49
CA VAL A 59 -31.04 -18.48 20.05
C VAL A 59 -31.49 -17.68 18.83
N ASN A 60 -32.18 -18.31 17.87
CA ASN A 60 -32.66 -17.63 16.66
C ASN A 60 -33.90 -16.76 16.90
N ALA A 61 -34.52 -16.84 18.08
CA ALA A 61 -35.60 -15.96 18.48
C ALA A 61 -35.10 -14.63 19.09
N LEU A 62 -33.82 -14.57 19.49
CA LEU A 62 -33.20 -13.37 20.03
C LEU A 62 -32.92 -12.33 18.94
N SER A 63 -33.01 -11.06 19.29
CA SER A 63 -32.52 -9.95 18.48
C SER A 63 -30.99 -9.87 18.46
N VAL A 64 -30.44 -9.14 17.48
CA VAL A 64 -28.99 -8.94 17.37
C VAL A 64 -28.41 -8.27 18.62
N ASP A 65 -29.13 -7.30 19.19
CA ASP A 65 -28.71 -6.59 20.41
C ASP A 65 -28.70 -7.52 21.65
N GLU A 66 -29.67 -8.42 21.76
CA GLU A 66 -29.74 -9.43 22.84
C GLU A 66 -28.60 -10.45 22.68
N ILE A 67 -28.36 -10.95 21.46
CA ILE A 67 -27.26 -11.87 21.18
C ILE A 67 -25.91 -11.24 21.53
N GLU A 68 -25.70 -9.97 21.17
CA GLU A 68 -24.46 -9.27 21.49
C GLU A 68 -24.30 -9.03 23.00
N ALA A 69 -25.38 -8.66 23.71
CA ALA A 69 -25.36 -8.50 25.17
C ALA A 69 -25.02 -9.82 25.88
N GLU A 70 -25.63 -10.93 25.47
CA GLU A 70 -25.33 -12.27 25.98
C GLU A 70 -23.87 -12.65 25.73
N LEU A 71 -23.37 -12.45 24.50
CA LEU A 71 -21.96 -12.73 24.17
C LEU A 71 -20.98 -11.89 24.99
N ARG A 72 -21.28 -10.62 25.29
CA ARG A 72 -20.43 -9.79 26.15
C ARG A 72 -20.28 -10.34 27.56
N ASP A 73 -21.33 -10.98 28.08
CA ASP A 73 -21.32 -11.56 29.43
C ASP A 73 -20.60 -12.91 29.47
N ILE A 74 -20.92 -13.82 28.52
CA ILE A 74 -20.52 -15.23 28.64
C ILE A 74 -19.29 -15.63 27.80
N ALA A 75 -18.98 -14.87 26.75
CA ALA A 75 -17.92 -15.17 25.78
C ALA A 75 -17.43 -13.91 25.04
N PRO A 76 -16.95 -12.85 25.75
CA PRO A 76 -16.55 -11.59 25.15
C PRO A 76 -15.41 -11.74 24.13
N GLU A 77 -14.62 -12.81 24.21
CA GLU A 77 -13.60 -13.15 23.23
C GLU A 77 -14.17 -13.43 21.83
N PHE A 78 -15.44 -13.80 21.70
CA PHE A 78 -16.08 -14.05 20.41
C PHE A 78 -16.48 -12.78 19.65
N LEU A 79 -16.56 -11.65 20.35
CA LEU A 79 -16.83 -10.34 19.77
C LEU A 79 -15.57 -9.65 19.21
N LYS A 80 -14.40 -10.29 19.40
CA LYS A 80 -13.17 -9.87 18.74
C LYS A 80 -13.14 -10.52 17.35
N GLU A 81 -13.39 -9.73 16.30
CA GLU A 81 -13.02 -10.16 14.96
C GLU A 81 -11.49 -10.22 14.89
N GLU A 82 -10.94 -11.42 14.83
CA GLU A 82 -9.57 -11.57 14.34
C GLU A 82 -9.59 -11.15 12.88
N PRO A 83 -8.80 -10.13 12.48
CA PRO A 83 -8.70 -9.77 11.07
C PRO A 83 -8.28 -11.04 10.33
N LYS A 84 -9.05 -11.44 9.32
CA LYS A 84 -8.57 -12.45 8.40
C LYS A 84 -7.31 -11.88 7.76
N GLU A 85 -6.18 -12.53 7.96
CA GLU A 85 -4.98 -12.26 7.18
C GLU A 85 -5.31 -12.61 5.72
N GLU A 86 -5.77 -11.62 4.96
CA GLU A 86 -5.75 -11.71 3.51
C GLU A 86 -4.29 -11.61 3.10
N GLU A 87 -3.69 -12.76 2.78
CA GLU A 87 -2.33 -12.80 2.26
C GLU A 87 -2.29 -12.05 0.92
N PHE A 88 -1.49 -10.98 0.86
CA PHE A 88 -1.22 -10.29 -0.38
C PHE A 88 -0.46 -11.22 -1.34
N PRO A 89 -0.76 -11.15 -2.66
CA PRO A 89 -0.10 -11.98 -3.65
C PRO A 89 1.42 -11.74 -3.60
N ASP A 90 2.18 -12.80 -3.87
CA ASP A 90 3.62 -12.69 -3.97
C ASP A 90 4.02 -11.73 -5.10
N LEU A 91 5.11 -11.01 -4.88
CA LEU A 91 5.73 -10.23 -5.94
C LEU A 91 6.34 -11.18 -6.98
N PRO A 92 6.20 -10.88 -8.28
CA PRO A 92 6.82 -11.69 -9.31
C PRO A 92 8.34 -11.56 -9.25
N ASN A 93 9.05 -12.66 -9.54
CA ASN A 93 10.51 -12.70 -9.70
C ASN A 93 11.32 -12.32 -8.44
N VAL A 94 10.76 -12.48 -7.23
CA VAL A 94 11.56 -12.33 -6.00
C VAL A 94 12.49 -13.53 -5.86
N LYS A 95 13.79 -13.26 -5.70
CA LYS A 95 14.79 -14.30 -5.46
C LYS A 95 14.93 -14.56 -3.96
N GLU A 96 15.31 -13.54 -3.18
CA GLU A 96 15.49 -13.67 -1.72
C GLU A 96 15.29 -12.33 -0.98
N HIS A 97 15.62 -11.19 -1.60
CA HIS A 97 15.63 -9.87 -0.97
C HIS A 97 14.98 -8.81 -1.88
N VAL A 98 14.21 -7.89 -1.29
CA VAL A 98 13.59 -6.76 -2.02
C VAL A 98 14.11 -5.41 -1.52
N ARG A 99 14.24 -4.44 -2.43
CA ARG A 99 14.48 -3.04 -2.06
C ARG A 99 13.33 -2.19 -2.55
N MET A 100 12.60 -1.58 -1.63
CA MET A 100 11.46 -0.71 -1.90
C MET A 100 11.80 0.73 -1.59
N ARG A 101 10.97 1.67 -2.08
CA ARG A 101 11.15 3.09 -1.73
C ARG A 101 9.84 3.83 -1.55
N MET A 102 9.85 4.73 -0.58
CA MET A 102 8.97 5.88 -0.52
C MET A 102 9.66 7.07 -1.17
N ALA A 103 8.93 7.85 -1.96
CA ALA A 103 9.47 9.04 -2.61
C ALA A 103 8.57 10.28 -2.44
N PRO A 104 8.40 10.79 -1.20
CA PRO A 104 7.54 11.93 -0.95
C PRO A 104 8.18 13.23 -1.45
N PHE A 105 7.36 14.11 -2.01
CA PHE A 105 7.71 15.52 -2.20
C PHE A 105 7.49 16.25 -0.88
N PRO A 106 8.48 17.01 -0.36
CA PRO A 106 8.38 17.66 0.94
C PRO A 106 7.53 18.93 0.89
N SER A 107 6.26 18.86 0.45
CA SER A 107 5.31 19.99 0.45
C SER A 107 4.44 20.09 1.71
N GLY A 108 4.66 19.22 2.70
CA GLY A 108 3.83 19.12 3.89
C GLY A 108 3.95 17.75 4.56
N PRO A 109 3.13 17.48 5.60
CA PRO A 109 3.06 16.17 6.24
C PRO A 109 2.50 15.11 5.27
N LEU A 110 2.73 13.84 5.60
CA LEU A 110 2.15 12.72 4.88
C LEU A 110 0.63 12.69 5.09
N HIS A 111 -0.11 12.36 4.03
CA HIS A 111 -1.55 12.14 4.09
C HIS A 111 -1.89 10.66 3.92
N ILE A 112 -3.17 10.29 4.06
CA ILE A 112 -3.63 8.89 3.99
C ILE A 112 -3.18 8.13 2.72
N GLY A 113 -3.07 8.82 1.58
CA GLY A 113 -2.52 8.23 0.36
C GLY A 113 -1.06 7.79 0.48
N ASN A 114 -0.22 8.52 1.25
CA ASN A 114 1.14 8.12 1.54
C ASN A 114 1.18 6.95 2.52
N ALA A 115 0.31 6.97 3.54
CA ALA A 115 0.22 5.89 4.53
C ALA A 115 -0.04 4.53 3.86
N ARG A 116 -0.97 4.48 2.89
CA ARG A 116 -1.23 3.25 2.11
C ARG A 116 0.04 2.72 1.43
N MET A 117 0.80 3.60 0.78
CA MET A 117 2.05 3.20 0.10
C MET A 117 3.14 2.78 1.10
N ALA A 118 3.25 3.49 2.22
CA ALA A 118 4.23 3.19 3.27
C ALA A 118 3.97 1.80 3.87
N LEU A 119 2.73 1.54 4.29
CA LEU A 119 2.32 0.27 4.89
C LEU A 119 2.43 -0.89 3.90
N LEU A 120 2.06 -0.69 2.62
CA LEU A 120 2.20 -1.72 1.60
C LEU A 120 3.67 -2.08 1.33
N ASN A 121 4.53 -1.08 1.22
CA ASN A 121 5.95 -1.31 1.01
C ASN A 121 6.59 -1.99 2.23
N ASP A 122 6.26 -1.53 3.44
CA ASP A 122 6.74 -2.08 4.70
C ASP A 122 6.35 -3.55 4.87
N MET A 123 5.11 -3.91 4.54
CA MET A 123 4.63 -5.29 4.55
C MET A 123 5.47 -6.20 3.64
N PHE A 124 5.75 -5.78 2.41
CA PHE A 124 6.58 -6.58 1.49
C PHE A 124 8.04 -6.61 1.91
N VAL A 125 8.55 -5.53 2.50
CA VAL A 125 9.89 -5.49 3.10
C VAL A 125 9.98 -6.51 4.23
N LYS A 126 9.00 -6.57 5.13
CA LYS A 126 8.93 -7.58 6.20
C LYS A 126 8.79 -9.01 5.64
N LYS A 127 7.95 -9.19 4.61
CA LYS A 127 7.71 -10.50 3.97
C LYS A 127 8.97 -11.08 3.30
N TYR A 128 9.81 -10.24 2.73
CA TYR A 128 10.97 -10.65 1.94
C TYR A 128 12.32 -10.20 2.54
N ASP A 129 12.37 -9.96 3.85
CA ASP A 129 13.57 -9.53 4.58
C ASP A 129 14.33 -8.41 3.85
N GLY A 130 13.58 -7.42 3.37
CA GLY A 130 14.00 -6.39 2.44
C GLY A 130 14.49 -5.11 3.10
N GLU A 131 14.72 -4.09 2.27
CA GLU A 131 15.01 -2.73 2.72
C GLU A 131 13.98 -1.75 2.19
N LEU A 132 13.52 -0.84 3.06
CA LEU A 132 12.75 0.33 2.69
C LEU A 132 13.64 1.59 2.62
N LEU A 133 13.68 2.24 1.47
CA LEU A 133 14.41 3.50 1.26
C LEU A 133 13.46 4.71 1.35
N LEU A 134 13.88 5.77 2.05
CA LEU A 134 13.20 7.06 2.06
C LEU A 134 13.91 8.01 1.09
N VAL A 135 13.34 8.22 -0.10
CA VAL A 135 13.93 9.04 -1.17
C VAL A 135 13.18 10.36 -1.27
N ILE A 136 13.60 11.39 -0.56
CA ILE A 136 12.95 12.71 -0.61
C ILE A 136 13.08 13.29 -2.02
N ASP A 137 11.94 13.52 -2.68
CA ASP A 137 11.85 13.93 -4.08
C ASP A 137 11.86 15.46 -4.23
N ASP A 138 12.81 16.13 -3.60
CA ASP A 138 12.92 17.60 -3.50
C ASP A 138 13.35 18.32 -4.79
N THR A 139 13.21 17.67 -5.95
CA THR A 139 13.58 18.22 -7.26
C THR A 139 12.38 18.49 -8.18
N ILE A 140 11.16 18.19 -7.74
CA ILE A 140 9.93 18.33 -8.54
C ILE A 140 9.06 19.53 -8.15
N GLY A 141 9.62 20.47 -7.38
CA GLY A 141 8.93 21.68 -6.98
C GLY A 141 8.67 22.63 -8.15
N SER A 142 7.70 23.52 -7.97
CA SER A 142 7.41 24.66 -8.86
C SER A 142 7.26 25.93 -8.01
N GLU A 143 7.15 27.11 -8.65
CA GLU A 143 6.82 28.35 -7.96
C GLU A 143 5.57 28.21 -7.06
N GLU A 144 4.52 27.51 -7.53
CA GLU A 144 3.30 27.29 -6.75
C GLU A 144 3.42 26.17 -5.71
N LYS A 145 4.39 25.26 -5.87
CA LYS A 145 4.54 24.07 -5.04
C LYS A 145 6.00 23.91 -4.60
N GLN A 146 6.41 24.76 -3.67
CA GLN A 146 7.75 24.74 -3.11
C GLN A 146 7.92 23.67 -2.02
N PRO A 147 9.14 23.13 -1.85
CA PRO A 147 9.52 22.39 -0.65
C PRO A 147 9.31 23.23 0.62
N ILE A 148 8.75 22.61 1.66
CA ILE A 148 8.62 23.17 2.99
C ILE A 148 9.72 22.56 3.86
N LYS A 149 10.51 23.40 4.53
CA LYS A 149 11.67 22.97 5.32
C LYS A 149 11.28 22.03 6.47
N GLU A 150 10.14 22.27 7.08
CA GLU A 150 9.61 21.49 8.19
C GLU A 150 9.11 20.11 7.72
N ALA A 151 8.66 19.99 6.46
CA ALA A 151 8.13 18.75 5.91
C ALA A 151 9.16 17.63 5.88
N TYR A 152 10.45 17.96 5.75
CA TYR A 152 11.54 16.97 5.82
C TYR A 152 11.56 16.20 7.15
N GLU A 153 11.15 16.85 8.24
CA GLU A 153 11.08 16.23 9.56
C GLU A 153 9.70 15.62 9.81
N TRP A 154 8.61 16.30 9.43
CA TRP A 154 7.25 15.75 9.54
C TRP A 154 7.11 14.41 8.81
N ILE A 155 7.68 14.28 7.61
CA ILE A 155 7.66 13.01 6.87
C ILE A 155 8.25 11.85 7.69
N LYS A 156 9.31 12.09 8.45
CA LYS A 156 9.93 11.05 9.28
C LYS A 156 9.07 10.73 10.49
N GLN A 157 8.55 11.76 11.16
CA GLN A 157 7.67 11.61 12.31
C GLN A 157 6.37 10.88 11.95
N ASP A 158 5.81 11.15 10.78
CA ASP A 158 4.61 10.47 10.29
C ASP A 158 4.87 8.99 9.98
N LEU A 159 6.05 8.64 9.44
CA LEU A 159 6.45 7.24 9.23
C LEU A 159 6.67 6.51 10.57
N GLU A 160 7.33 7.16 11.53
CA GLU A 160 7.51 6.64 12.88
C GLU A 160 6.16 6.41 13.57
N TRP A 161 5.24 7.38 13.46
CA TRP A 161 3.88 7.27 13.99
C TRP A 161 3.09 6.12 13.34
N LEU A 162 3.29 5.87 12.04
CA LEU A 162 2.72 4.71 11.33
C LEU A 162 3.36 3.37 11.71
N GLY A 163 4.46 3.37 12.47
CA GLY A 163 5.24 2.16 12.77
C GLY A 163 5.95 1.58 11.55
N VAL A 164 6.33 2.45 10.59
CA VAL A 164 7.04 2.07 9.36
C VAL A 164 8.50 2.48 9.47
N ASP A 165 9.39 1.49 9.53
CA ASP A 165 10.83 1.70 9.57
C ASP A 165 11.41 1.82 8.16
N TYR A 166 12.36 2.75 7.98
CA TYR A 166 13.15 2.89 6.76
C TYR A 166 14.65 2.77 7.09
N HIS A 167 15.41 2.25 6.14
CA HIS A 167 16.79 1.82 6.35
C HIS A 167 17.80 2.90 5.91
N THR A 168 17.46 3.66 4.87
CA THR A 168 18.35 4.67 4.30
C THR A 168 17.56 5.81 3.72
N THR A 169 18.04 7.04 3.97
CA THR A 169 17.47 8.26 3.39
C THR A 169 18.36 8.77 2.27
N TYR A 170 17.74 9.16 1.16
CA TYR A 170 18.37 9.89 0.07
C TYR A 170 17.60 11.17 -0.21
N PHE A 171 18.30 12.25 -0.49
CA PHE A 171 17.73 13.47 -1.07
C PHE A 171 18.06 13.47 -2.56
N LYS A 172 17.08 13.76 -3.43
CA LYS A 172 17.36 13.83 -4.87
C LYS A 172 18.20 15.05 -5.21
N SER A 173 18.00 16.17 -4.51
CA SER A 173 18.80 17.39 -4.64
C SER A 173 20.30 17.16 -4.43
N ASP A 174 20.70 16.28 -3.49
CA ASP A 174 22.10 15.90 -3.27
C ASP A 174 22.72 15.15 -4.47
N ARG A 175 21.90 14.70 -5.42
CA ARG A 175 22.29 13.84 -6.54
C ARG A 175 22.24 14.55 -7.89
N MET A 176 22.06 15.87 -7.92
CA MET A 176 21.98 16.63 -9.17
C MET A 176 23.18 16.41 -10.10
N GLN A 177 24.39 16.34 -9.56
CA GLN A 177 25.59 16.05 -10.36
C GLN A 177 25.57 14.67 -11.01
N LEU A 178 25.03 13.67 -10.30
CA LEU A 178 24.83 12.33 -10.87
C LEU A 178 23.84 12.42 -12.04
N TYR A 179 22.73 13.15 -11.89
CA TYR A 179 21.74 13.31 -12.95
C TYR A 179 22.28 14.05 -14.17
N TYR A 180 23.05 15.12 -13.98
CA TYR A 180 23.71 15.84 -15.08
C TYR A 180 24.72 14.94 -15.82
N SER A 181 25.51 14.15 -15.09
CA SER A 181 26.44 13.20 -15.72
C SER A 181 25.71 12.15 -16.56
N TRP A 182 24.52 11.71 -16.14
CA TRP A 182 23.70 10.80 -16.91
C TRP A 182 23.05 11.47 -18.12
N ALA A 183 22.58 12.72 -17.97
CA ALA A 183 22.06 13.51 -19.07
C ALA A 183 23.10 13.63 -20.19
N GLU A 184 24.35 13.99 -19.86
CA GLU A 184 25.44 14.04 -20.85
C GLU A 184 25.72 12.70 -21.52
N LYS A 185 25.74 11.60 -20.76
CA LYS A 185 25.91 10.24 -21.32
C LYS A 185 24.79 9.91 -22.29
N LEU A 186 23.56 10.28 -21.97
CA LEU A 186 22.40 10.05 -22.84
C LEU A 186 22.42 10.94 -24.08
N ILE A 187 22.90 12.20 -23.97
CA ILE A 187 23.10 13.09 -25.13
C ILE A 187 24.15 12.48 -26.06
N LYS A 188 25.29 12.02 -25.52
CA LYS A 188 26.36 11.37 -26.28
C LYS A 188 25.93 10.06 -26.94
N LYS A 189 24.96 9.35 -26.35
CA LYS A 189 24.31 8.17 -26.96
C LYS A 189 23.23 8.53 -28.00
N GLY A 190 22.90 9.81 -28.16
CA GLY A 190 21.85 10.27 -29.05
C GLY A 190 20.43 9.93 -28.58
N SER A 191 20.25 9.50 -27.33
CA SER A 191 18.96 9.04 -26.77
C SER A 191 18.10 10.18 -26.19
N VAL A 192 18.67 11.37 -26.03
CA VAL A 192 17.95 12.58 -25.61
C VAL A 192 18.38 13.77 -26.49
N TYR A 193 17.61 14.85 -26.45
CA TYR A 193 17.91 16.09 -27.18
C TYR A 193 17.34 17.31 -26.45
N VAL A 194 17.97 18.48 -26.63
CA VAL A 194 17.49 19.75 -26.08
C VAL A 194 16.46 20.36 -27.03
N CYS A 195 15.29 20.69 -26.49
CA CYS A 195 14.17 21.25 -27.24
C CYS A 195 13.78 22.61 -26.69
N GLN A 196 13.72 23.62 -27.57
CA GLN A 196 13.22 24.96 -27.27
C GLN A 196 11.85 25.23 -27.91
N CYS A 197 11.04 24.19 -28.13
CA CYS A 197 9.65 24.40 -28.53
C CYS A 197 8.82 24.71 -27.29
N SER A 198 7.86 25.63 -27.40
CA SER A 198 6.92 25.91 -26.32
C SER A 198 6.12 24.66 -25.93
N SER A 199 5.66 24.63 -24.67
CA SER A 199 4.80 23.56 -24.12
C SER A 199 3.60 23.25 -25.04
N ASP A 200 2.90 24.27 -25.52
CA ASP A 200 1.73 24.13 -26.41
C ASP A 200 2.09 23.47 -27.75
N LYS A 201 3.24 23.85 -28.32
CA LYS A 201 3.72 23.27 -29.58
C LYS A 201 4.10 21.80 -29.38
N LEU A 202 4.70 21.47 -28.24
CA LEU A 202 5.02 20.09 -27.88
C LEU A 202 3.77 19.24 -27.60
N GLY A 203 2.73 19.83 -27.03
CA GLY A 203 1.42 19.19 -26.87
C GLY A 203 0.84 18.75 -28.21
N ARG A 204 0.68 19.70 -29.15
CA ARG A 204 0.17 19.40 -30.50
C ARG A 204 1.01 18.36 -31.25
N TYR A 205 2.33 18.44 -31.15
CA TYR A 205 3.21 17.45 -31.78
C TYR A 205 3.03 16.02 -31.22
N ARG A 206 2.72 15.87 -29.93
CA ARG A 206 2.37 14.56 -29.36
C ARG A 206 1.03 14.06 -29.90
N GLU A 207 0.03 14.92 -29.99
CA GLU A 207 -1.30 14.55 -30.51
C GLU A 207 -1.26 14.18 -32.00
N GLU A 208 -0.40 14.83 -32.78
CA GLU A 208 -0.24 14.60 -34.22
C GLU A 208 0.79 13.49 -34.57
N GLY A 209 1.43 12.87 -33.57
CA GLY A 209 2.52 11.90 -33.80
C GLY A 209 3.75 12.50 -34.50
N LYS A 210 3.97 13.81 -34.40
CA LYS A 210 5.03 14.54 -35.10
C LYS A 210 6.23 14.82 -34.20
N THR A 211 7.42 14.77 -34.78
CA THR A 211 8.65 15.15 -34.11
C THR A 211 8.99 16.61 -34.36
N CYS A 212 9.59 17.29 -33.37
CA CYS A 212 10.15 18.62 -33.61
C CYS A 212 11.51 18.53 -34.30
N THR A 213 11.88 19.56 -35.06
CA THR A 213 13.17 19.64 -35.77
C THR A 213 14.40 19.57 -34.85
N HIS A 214 14.22 19.88 -33.56
CA HIS A 214 15.29 19.78 -32.57
C HIS A 214 15.68 18.32 -32.26
N ARG A 215 14.79 17.35 -32.52
CA ARG A 215 15.02 15.91 -32.26
C ARG A 215 16.21 15.36 -33.04
N ASP A 216 16.44 15.89 -34.23
CA ASP A 216 17.46 15.40 -35.18
C ASP A 216 18.75 16.24 -35.16
N ARG A 217 18.91 17.12 -34.17
CA ARG A 217 20.16 17.87 -33.96
C ARG A 217 21.33 16.93 -33.70
N SER A 218 22.52 17.36 -34.12
CA SER A 218 23.76 16.64 -33.84
C SER A 218 24.04 16.54 -32.33
N ILE A 219 24.88 15.58 -31.96
CA ILE A 219 25.31 15.40 -30.56
C ILE A 219 26.02 16.66 -30.06
N GLU A 220 26.92 17.25 -30.85
CA GLU A 220 27.66 18.46 -30.47
C GLU A 220 26.71 19.63 -30.21
N LYS A 221 25.69 19.79 -31.06
CA LYS A 221 24.70 20.85 -30.89
C LYS A 221 23.90 20.65 -29.61
N ASN A 222 23.47 19.42 -29.30
CA ASN A 222 22.74 19.13 -28.07
C ASN A 222 23.58 19.34 -26.81
N LEU A 223 24.86 18.96 -26.83
CA LEU A 223 25.78 19.24 -25.71
C LEU A 223 25.93 20.75 -25.49
N LYS A 224 26.12 21.53 -26.55
CA LYS A 224 26.22 22.99 -26.44
C LYS A 224 24.94 23.62 -25.89
N GLU A 225 23.76 23.19 -26.34
CA GLU A 225 22.51 23.74 -25.78
C GLU A 225 22.27 23.26 -24.32
N TRP A 226 22.74 22.08 -23.95
CA TRP A 226 22.69 21.58 -22.57
C TRP A 226 23.59 22.39 -21.64
N GLU A 227 24.82 22.70 -22.05
CA GLU A 227 25.75 23.56 -21.30
C GLU A 227 25.15 24.94 -21.03
N LYS A 228 24.47 25.53 -22.03
CA LYS A 228 23.74 26.79 -21.87
C LYS A 228 22.60 26.71 -20.85
N MET A 229 21.85 25.60 -20.83
CA MET A 229 20.81 25.38 -19.82
C MET A 229 21.40 25.40 -18.41
N LEU A 230 22.55 24.74 -18.21
CA LEU A 230 23.24 24.71 -16.92
C LEU A 230 23.89 26.06 -16.56
N ALA A 231 24.29 26.85 -17.55
CA ALA A 231 24.85 28.19 -17.36
C ALA A 231 23.79 29.26 -17.03
N GLY A 232 22.49 28.94 -17.18
CA GLY A 232 21.40 29.89 -16.95
C GLY A 232 21.12 30.82 -18.15
N ASP A 233 21.56 30.45 -19.35
CA ASP A 233 21.35 31.24 -20.58
C ASP A 233 19.89 31.20 -21.07
N TYR A 234 19.07 30.32 -20.50
CA TYR A 234 17.65 30.16 -20.81
C TYR A 234 16.80 30.53 -19.60
N HIS A 235 15.70 31.24 -19.86
CA HIS A 235 14.67 31.47 -18.86
C HIS A 235 13.87 30.18 -18.59
N GLU A 236 13.15 30.18 -17.47
CA GLU A 236 12.29 29.06 -17.10
C GLU A 236 11.30 28.70 -18.24
N GLY A 237 11.24 27.42 -18.58
CA GLY A 237 10.38 26.89 -19.64
C GLY A 237 10.88 27.08 -21.08
N GLU A 238 11.98 27.81 -21.32
CA GLU A 238 12.48 28.06 -22.68
C GLU A 238 13.20 26.86 -23.31
N ALA A 239 13.79 25.98 -22.50
CA ALA A 239 14.53 24.82 -22.97
C ALA A 239 14.28 23.61 -22.06
N VAL A 240 14.06 22.44 -22.66
CA VAL A 240 13.88 21.17 -21.95
C VAL A 240 14.73 20.07 -22.59
N LEU A 241 15.32 19.20 -21.77
CA LEU A 241 15.97 17.98 -22.23
C LEU A 241 14.92 16.88 -22.36
N ARG A 242 14.78 16.28 -23.55
CA ARG A 242 13.73 15.29 -23.84
C ARG A 242 14.33 13.96 -24.28
N ALA A 243 13.76 12.86 -23.81
CA ALA A 243 14.05 11.52 -24.32
C ALA A 243 13.51 11.34 -25.73
N LYS A 244 14.28 10.63 -26.56
CA LYS A 244 13.83 10.12 -27.86
C LYS A 244 13.13 8.79 -27.63
N THR A 245 11.84 8.86 -27.37
CA THR A 245 10.95 7.70 -27.41
C THR A 245 10.30 7.61 -28.79
N ASP A 246 9.51 6.55 -28.96
CA ASP A 246 8.54 6.50 -30.05
C ASP A 246 7.50 7.61 -29.87
N MET A 247 7.04 8.14 -31.00
CA MET A 247 5.97 9.14 -31.10
C MET A 247 4.73 8.57 -31.81
N GLU A 248 4.82 7.34 -32.31
CA GLU A 248 3.70 6.55 -32.83
C GLU A 248 2.90 5.89 -31.69
#